data_AF-X1FAY1-F1
#
_entry.id   AF-X1FAY1-F1
#
_cell.length_a   1.000
_cell.length_b   1.000
_cell.length_c   1.000
_cell.angle_alpha   90.00
_cell.angle_beta   90.00
_cell.angle_gamma   90.00
#
_symmetry.space_group_name_H-M   'P 1'
#
loop_
_entity.id
_entity.type
_entity.pdbx_description
1 polymer ?
#
loop_
_entity_poly.entity_id
_entity_poly.type
_entity_poly.pdbx_seq_one_letter_code
_entity_poly.pdbx_strand_id
1 'polypeptide(L)' 'MKVLVTGGAGFIGSNVADGLLEKGYEVIIVDDLSNGKKENVPEEL' A
#
# COMPACT_ATOMS: atom_id res chain seq x y z
N MET A 1 12.10 8.23 -5.19
CA MET A 1 10.94 9.15 -5.14
C MET A 1 9.94 8.56 -4.17
N LYS A 2 9.25 9.39 -3.37
CA LYS A 2 8.26 8.90 -2.38
C LYS A 2 6.85 8.93 -2.98
N VAL A 3 6.05 7.91 -2.70
CA VAL A 3 4.66 7.78 -3.18
C VAL A 3 3.73 7.53 -2.00
N LEU A 4 2.67 8.33 -1.89
CA LEU A 4 1.58 8.13 -0.93
C LEU A 4 0.45 7.34 -1.60
N VAL A 5 0.07 6.21 -1.01
CA VAL A 5 -1.09 5.41 -1.43
C VAL A 5 -2.16 5.49 -0.34
N THR A 6 -3.26 6.17 -0.65
CA THR A 6 -4.45 6.17 0.21
C THR A 6 -5.32 4.96 -0.08
N GLY A 7 -5.87 4.32 0.96
CA GLY A 7 -6.65 3.08 0.78
C GLY A 7 -5.77 1.85 0.49
N GLY A 8 -4.50 1.90 0.93
CA GLY A 8 -3.49 0.89 0.62
C GLY A 8 -3.70 -0.48 1.29
N ALA A 9 -4.61 -0.60 2.25
CA ALA A 9 -5.02 -1.88 2.82
C ALA A 9 -6.24 -2.49 2.09
N GLY A 10 -6.77 -1.82 1.05
CA GLY A 10 -7.81 -2.35 0.17
C GLY A 10 -7.25 -3.14 -1.01
N PHE A 11 -8.12 -3.87 -1.73
CA PHE A 11 -7.72 -4.77 -2.84
C PHE A 11 -6.85 -4.08 -3.90
N ILE A 12 -7.25 -2.91 -4.40
CA ILE A 12 -6.50 -2.20 -5.44
C ILE A 12 -5.27 -1.52 -4.83
N GLY A 13 -5.43 -0.87 -3.68
CA GLY A 13 -4.37 -0.08 -3.05
C GLY A 13 -3.16 -0.93 -2.67
N SER A 14 -3.38 -2.15 -2.17
CA SER A 14 -2.28 -3.06 -1.81
C SER A 14 -1.47 -3.50 -3.03
N ASN A 15 -2.14 -3.94 -4.09
CA ASN A 15 -1.48 -4.35 -5.34
C ASN A 15 -0.71 -3.20 -6.00
N VAL A 16 -1.23 -1.97 -5.90
CA VAL A 16 -0.52 -0.77 -6.36
C VAL A 16 0.73 -0.51 -5.50
N ALA A 17 0.62 -0.64 -4.18
CA ALA A 17 1.75 -0.49 -3.27
C ALA A 17 2.85 -1.53 -3.55
N ASP A 18 2.49 -2.82 -3.69
CA ASP A 18 3.41 -3.90 -4.07
C ASP A 18 4.16 -3.56 -5.37
N GLY A 19 3.43 -3.23 -6.44
CA GLY A 19 4.05 -2.91 -7.73
C GLY A 19 4.89 -1.62 -7.73
N LEU A 20 4.70 -0.73 -6.75
CA LEU A 20 5.56 0.45 -6.53
C LEU A 20 6.84 0.06 -5.78
N LEU A 21 6.73 -0.79 -4.75
CA LEU A 21 7.89 -1.33 -4.02
C LEU A 21 8.81 -2.12 -4.97
N GLU A 22 8.25 -2.99 -5.81
CA GLU A 22 9.00 -3.75 -6.83
C GLU A 22 9.80 -2.85 -7.79
N LYS A 23 9.33 -1.62 -8.03
CA LYS A 23 10.00 -0.63 -8.89
C LYS A 23 11.01 0.23 -8.12
N GLY A 24 11.24 -0.03 -6.84
CA GLY A 24 12.18 0.69 -5.98
C GLY A 24 11.67 2.05 -5.50
N TYR A 25 10.36 2.28 -5.48
CA TYR A 25 9.79 3.46 -4.85
C TYR A 25 9.70 3.29 -3.33
N GLU A 26 9.86 4.38 -2.60
CA GLU A 26 9.52 4.42 -1.18
C GLU A 26 8.02 4.72 -1.07
N VAL A 27 7.26 3.79 -0.49
CA VAL A 27 5.80 3.85 -0.42
C VAL A 27 5.36 4.17 1.00
N ILE A 28 4.37 5.05 1.15
CA ILE A 28 3.70 5.33 2.41
C ILE A 28 2.23 5.02 2.20
N ILE A 29 1.65 4.22 3.10
CA ILE A 29 0.21 3.90 3.07
C ILE A 29 -0.53 4.70 4.14
N VAL A 30 -1.69 5.24 3.77
CA VAL A 30 -2.69 5.76 4.71
C VAL A 30 -4.01 5.06 4.44
N ASP A 31 -4.54 4.38 5.45
CA ASP A 31 -5.79 3.65 5.37
C ASP A 31 -6.49 3.68 6.73
N ASP A 32 -7.82 3.84 6.73
CA ASP A 32 -8.62 3.89 7.95
C ASP A 32 -9.14 2.51 8.38
N LEU A 33 -8.88 1.47 7.59
CA LEU A 33 -9.30 0.09 7.79
C LEU A 33 -10.82 -0.10 7.86
N SER A 34 -11.61 0.83 7.32
CA SER A 34 -13.08 0.70 7.26
C SER A 34 -13.52 -0.52 6.43
N ASN A 35 -12.82 -0.77 5.32
CA ASN A 35 -12.95 -1.96 4.48
C ASN A 35 -11.59 -2.64 4.16
N GLY A 36 -10.49 -1.95 4.48
CA GLY A 36 -9.14 -2.49 4.33
C GLY A 36 -8.81 -3.54 5.39
N LYS A 37 -7.91 -4.45 5.08
CA LYS A 37 -7.41 -5.44 6.02
C LYS A 37 -5.93 -5.28 6.21
N LYS A 38 -5.45 -5.38 7.45
CA LYS A 38 -4.00 -5.31 7.74
C LYS A 38 -3.19 -6.37 6.99
N GLU A 39 -3.78 -7.55 6.75
CA GLU A 39 -3.16 -8.62 5.95
C GLU A 39 -2.88 -8.24 4.48
N ASN A 40 -3.54 -7.19 3.97
CA ASN A 40 -3.29 -6.69 2.62
C ASN A 40 -2.13 -5.68 2.58
N VAL A 41 -1.61 -5.21 3.71
CA VAL A 41 -0.48 -4.27 3.71
C VAL A 41 0.79 -5.07 3.38
N PRO A 42 1.57 -4.66 2.36
CA PRO A 42 2.84 -5.31 2.02
C PRO A 42 3.75 -5.46 3.25
N GLU A 43 4.37 -6.63 3.44
CA GLU A 43 5.26 -6.88 4.59
C GLU A 43 6.56 -6.05 4.55
N GLU A 44 6.91 -5.54 3.36
CA GLU A 44 8.17 -4.86 3.06
C GLU A 44 8.08 -3.33 3.21
N LEU A 45 6.96 -2.82 3.73
CA LEU A 45 6.73 -1.39 4.01
C LEU A 45 7.40 -0.88 5.29
#